data_AF-A0A7Y8J7X7-F1
#
_entry.id   AF-A0A7Y8J7X7-F1
#
_cell.length_a   1.000
_cell.length_b   1.000
_cell.length_c   1.000
_cell.angle_alpha   90.00
_cell.angle_beta   90.00
_cell.angle_gamma   90.00
#
_symmetry.space_group_name_H-M   'P 1'
#
loop_
_entity.id
_entity.type
_entity.pdbx_description
1 polymer ?
#
loop_
_entity_poly.entity_id
_entity_poly.type
_entity_poly.pdbx_seq_one_letter_code
_entity_poly.pdbx_strand_id
1 'polypeptide(L)' 'MSKKPKIFILDTNVILHDSSCINQFQENDIVIPLTVLEELDQFKRGSQVINLNA' A
#
# COMPACT_ATOMS: atom_id res chain seq x y z
N MET A 1 1.92 -8.89 30.50
CA MET A 1 1.85 -9.82 29.34
C MET A 1 2.41 -9.09 28.13
N SER A 2 3.49 -9.58 27.52
CA SER A 2 4.00 -9.03 26.26
C SER A 2 2.98 -9.27 25.15
N LYS A 3 2.63 -8.23 24.39
CA LYS A 3 1.65 -8.29 23.30
C LYS A 3 2.34 -8.97 22.12
N LYS A 4 1.80 -10.10 21.67
CA LYS A 4 2.36 -10.80 20.50
C LYS A 4 2.27 -9.88 19.26
N PRO A 5 3.32 -9.84 18.43
CA PRO A 5 3.28 -9.11 17.17
C PRO A 5 2.14 -9.65 16.30
N LYS A 6 1.44 -8.73 15.63
CA LYS A 6 0.36 -9.06 14.70
C LYS A 6 0.86 -8.93 13.27
N ILE A 7 0.20 -9.64 12.36
CA ILE A 7 0.42 -9.51 10.93
C ILE A 7 -0.69 -8.62 10.37
N PHE A 8 -0.30 -7.58 9.66
CA PHE A 8 -1.21 -6.70 8.92
C PHE A 8 -1.04 -6.93 7.42
N ILE A 9 -2.15 -7.16 6.73
CA ILE A 9 -2.18 -7.26 5.28
C ILE A 9 -2.63 -5.90 4.75
N LEU A 10 -1.80 -5.26 3.94
CA LEU A 10 -2.13 -3.96 3.35
C LEU A 10 -2.83 -4.13 2.01
N ASP A 11 -3.79 -3.25 1.78
CA ASP A 11 -4.55 -3.09 0.54
C ASP A 11 -3.97 -1.89 -0.24
N THR A 12 -4.09 -1.94 -1.56
CA THR A 12 -3.81 -0.85 -2.49
C THR A 12 -4.43 0.47 -2.03
N ASN A 13 -5.69 0.47 -1.58
CA ASN A 13 -6.37 1.69 -1.16
C ASN A 13 -5.71 2.36 0.06
N VAL A 14 -5.19 1.57 1.00
CA VAL A 14 -4.49 2.09 2.18
C VAL A 14 -3.19 2.77 1.75
N ILE A 15 -2.45 2.15 0.84
CA ILE A 15 -1.18 2.67 0.32
C ILE A 15 -1.41 3.91 -0.56
N LEU A 16 -2.48 3.94 -1.35
CA LEU A 16 -2.86 5.10 -2.17
C LEU A 16 -3.32 6.29 -1.33
N HIS A 17 -4.02 6.04 -0.22
CA HIS A 17 -4.43 7.10 0.70
C HIS A 17 -3.25 7.64 1.51
N ASP A 18 -2.36 6.76 1.99
CA ASP A 18 -1.17 7.14 2.73
C ASP A 18 0.00 6.18 2.44
N SER A 19 0.92 6.60 1.58
CA SER A 19 2.12 5.83 1.26
C SER A 19 3.08 5.67 2.46
N SER A 20 2.96 6.50 3.50
CA SER A 20 3.77 6.41 4.71
C SER A 20 3.28 5.34 5.68
N CYS A 21 2.10 4.76 5.45
CA CYS A 21 1.48 3.78 6.35
C CYS A 21 2.40 2.58 6.66
N ILE A 22 3.24 2.18 5.70
CA ILE A 22 4.18 1.05 5.85
C ILE A 22 5.17 1.29 7.02
N ASN A 23 5.42 2.54 7.40
CA ASN A 23 6.32 2.87 8.50
C ASN A 23 5.60 2.99 9.87
N GLN A 24 4.27 2.85 9.91
CA GLN A 24 3.46 3.16 11.09
C GLN A 24 3.11 1.92 11.94
N PHE A 25 3.55 0.72 11.54
CA PHE A 25 3.17 -0.54 12.22
C PHE A 25 4.13 -1.00 13.33
N GLN A 26 5.18 -0.23 13.63
CA GLN A 26 6.10 -0.47 14.75
C GLN A 26 6.65 -1.91 14.79
N GLU A 27 6.37 -2.68 15.85
CA GLU A 27 6.83 -4.06 16.05
C GLU A 27 5.96 -5.12 15.35
N ASN A 28 5.03 -4.71 14.48
CA ASN A 28 4.13 -5.62 13.77
C ASN A 28 4.61 -5.88 12.35
N ASP A 29 4.37 -7.10 11.86
CA ASP A 29 4.74 -7.49 10.52
C ASP A 29 3.71 -6.98 9.50
N ILE A 30 4.22 -6.48 8.39
CA ILE A 30 3.41 -6.01 7.26
C ILE A 30 3.58 -6.98 6.10
N VAL A 31 2.46 -7.41 5.53
CA VAL A 31 2.41 -8.19 4.30
C VAL A 31 1.75 -7.35 3.23
N ILE A 32 2.47 -7.13 2.13
CA ILE A 32 1.95 -6.53 0.92
C ILE A 32 1.80 -7.65 -0.10
N PRO A 33 0.57 -8.07 -0.45
CA PRO A 33 0.35 -9.07 -1.48
C PRO A 33 0.93 -8.62 -2.83
N LEU A 34 1.39 -9.57 -3.65
CA LEU A 34 1.87 -9.28 -5.01
C LEU A 34 0.80 -8.58 -5.85
N THR A 35 -0.47 -8.96 -5.69
CA THR A 35 -1.61 -8.35 -6.39
C THR A 35 -1.74 -6.85 -6.11
N VAL A 36 -1.45 -6.42 -4.89
CA VAL A 36 -1.44 -5.00 -4.50
C VAL A 36 -0.34 -4.25 -5.25
N LEU A 37 0.84 -4.87 -5.44
CA LEU A 37 1.91 -4.26 -6.24
C LEU A 37 1.53 -4.14 -7.71
N GLU A 38 0.87 -5.15 -8.29
CA GLU A 38 0.37 -5.14 -9.66
C GLU A 38 -0.69 -4.04 -9.87
N GLU A 39 -1.63 -3.91 -8.94
CA GLU A 39 -2.65 -2.85 -8.96
C GLU A 39 -2.03 -1.45 -8.84
N LEU A 40 -1.06 -1.26 -7.94
CA LEU A 40 -0.33 0.00 -7.81
C LEU A 40 0.42 0.37 -9.10
N ASP A 41 1.01 -0.62 -9.79
CA ASP A 41 1.70 -0.42 -11.06
C ASP A 41 0.74 -0.06 -12.21
N GLN A 42 -0.44 -0.69 -12.24
CA GLN A 42 -1.51 -0.31 -13.17
C GLN A 42 -2.04 1.11 -12.88
N PHE A 43 -2.21 1.47 -11.61
CA PHE A 43 -2.68 2.79 -11.20
C PHE A 43 -1.71 3.89 -11.61
N LYS A 44 -0.40 3.67 -11.42
CA LYS A 44 0.65 4.60 -11.89
C LYS A 44 0.61 4.80 -13.40
N ARG A 45 0.35 3.75 -14.18
CA ARG A 45 0.22 3.83 -15.65
C ARG A 45 -1.07 4.52 -16.10
N GLY A 46 -2.21 4.20 -15.47
CA GLY A 46 -3.50 4.85 -15.75
C GLY A 46 -3.51 6.35 -15.39
N SER A 47 -2.82 6.73 -14.31
CA SER A 47 -2.68 8.14 -13.90
C SER A 47 -1.84 8.98 -14.88
N GLN A 48 -0.93 8.37 -15.65
CA GLN A 48 -0.18 9.08 -16.69
C GLN A 48 -1.05 9.49 -17.88
N VAL A 49 -2.13 8.76 -18.19
CA VAL A 49 -3.01 9.06 -19.32
C VAL A 49 -3.94 10.26 -19.04
N ILE A 50 -4.28 10.51 -17.77
CA ILE A 50 -5.23 11.56 -17.37
C ILE A 50 -4.61 12.97 -17.26
N ASN A 51 -3.31 13.15 -17.55
CA ASN A 51 -2.64 14.46 -17.54
C ASN A 51 -2.44 15.07 -18.95
N LEU A 52 -3.15 14.59 -19.98
CA LEU A 52 -2.98 15.03 -21.37
C LEU A 52 -4.00 16.05 -21.91
N ASN A 53 -4.90 16.58 -21.08
CA ASN A 53 -5.84 17.61 -21.53
C ASN A 53 -5.50 18.97 -20.91
N ALA A 54 -4.60 19.69 -21.58
CA ALA A 54 -4.41 21.14 -21.48
C ALA A 54 -5.23 21.84 -22.58
#